data_AF-A0A6A3TCY1-F1
#
_entry.id   AF-A0A6A3TCY1-F1
#
_cell.length_a   1.000
_cell.length_b   1.000
_cell.length_c   1.000
_cell.angle_alpha   90.00
_cell.angle_beta   90.00
_cell.angle_gamma   90.00
#
_symmetry.space_group_name_H-M   'P 1'
#
loop_
_entity.id
_entity.type
_entity.pdbx_description
1 polymer ?
#
loop_
_entity_poly.entity_id
_entity_poly.type
_entity_poly.pdbx_seq_one_letter_code
_entity_poly.pdbx_strand_id
1 'polypeptide(L)'
;MIMGAALSKGPTRSSAAPAVTTKGVFAPSSPSNSRVVVPALTDEQLDLEEELQAKREEEAAEKQKTAVAHVVENLFPYAPVTVQTQKYPSSSPKAGQAYLWITVDEAEIKRRGGGASAVRYPVGVAVDSDGNVFVSEAGSTPKANANDSQIPYKISAENIMDFAANKKAPPIIKPPKLVETQQTELVVKWKKSMDSTVDRYEVQYRKADSVNNTWAGLAVVTACKHVSLSGIKCHTPFEFRVRARNPGGWNEYSDESEIFWTLPGPPDLPRQPIAGAVSNTYASIFWFPVEANGAPPVIYSLEIRESGLGQQSSFVQVYEGPGTGFVVGDLCPKTVYTFRLQASNIVGATGFVESKSVKTMAYGKPEIVELTSAEKTAAYDRWVQCWDPKTEQVFYFNKFTSQRVTEEPPELAVVREEKGLFLKFMTGTNKIPLDGFEPPLNLTKSDLDPQALPRTHTCFNQLVLPEYTSYETLVEKVTFAITNAEGFELS
;
A
#
# COMPACT_ATOMS: atom_id res chain seq x y z
N MET A 1 -19.36 44.69 -38.74
CA MET A 1 -20.07 45.93 -38.39
C MET A 1 -20.06 46.07 -36.87
N ILE A 2 -19.22 46.98 -36.37
CA ILE A 2 -19.56 48.18 -35.56
C ILE A 2 -19.59 47.85 -34.05
N MET A 3 -18.52 48.08 -33.29
CA MET A 3 -18.04 49.36 -32.68
C MET A 3 -18.94 49.95 -31.58
N GLY A 4 -18.32 50.35 -30.47
CA GLY A 4 -18.88 51.29 -29.50
C GLY A 4 -18.19 51.31 -28.13
N ALA A 5 -17.19 52.19 -27.97
CA ALA A 5 -16.50 52.51 -26.72
C ALA A 5 -17.22 53.61 -25.92
N ALA A 6 -17.03 53.67 -24.60
CA ALA A 6 -17.13 54.92 -23.83
C ALA A 6 -16.32 54.89 -22.53
N LEU A 7 -15.55 55.96 -22.32
CA LEU A 7 -14.69 56.34 -21.20
C LEU A 7 -15.48 57.03 -20.06
N SER A 8 -14.94 57.02 -18.85
CA SER A 8 -15.08 58.13 -17.89
C SER A 8 -13.98 58.07 -16.82
N LYS A 9 -13.20 59.15 -16.70
CA LYS A 9 -12.12 59.41 -15.73
C LYS A 9 -12.49 60.61 -14.86
N GLY A 10 -12.01 60.58 -13.62
CA GLY A 10 -11.58 61.76 -12.84
C GLY A 10 -12.08 61.78 -11.39
N PRO A 11 -11.49 62.59 -10.48
CA PRO A 11 -10.14 63.16 -10.48
C PRO A 11 -9.39 63.04 -9.12
N THR A 12 -8.06 63.19 -9.20
CA THR A 12 -7.12 63.31 -8.09
C THR A 12 -7.15 64.69 -7.45
N ARG A 13 -7.06 64.75 -6.12
CA ARG A 13 -7.12 65.99 -5.33
C ARG A 13 -5.73 66.32 -4.77
N SER A 14 -5.08 67.33 -5.34
CA SER A 14 -3.98 68.07 -4.73
C SER A 14 -4.56 69.34 -4.08
N SER A 15 -4.08 69.71 -2.90
CA SER A 15 -4.52 70.91 -2.20
C SER A 15 -3.30 71.65 -1.65
N ALA A 16 -2.91 72.70 -2.37
CA ALA A 16 -2.01 73.74 -1.92
C ALA A 16 -2.72 74.65 -0.91
N ALA A 17 -2.00 75.11 0.11
CA ALA A 17 -2.44 76.12 1.06
C ALA A 17 -1.95 77.53 0.63
N PRO A 18 -2.69 78.61 0.92
CA PRO A 18 -2.45 79.94 0.36
C PRO A 18 -1.46 80.77 1.18
N ALA A 19 -0.64 81.55 0.48
CA ALA A 19 0.25 82.56 1.03
C ALA A 19 -0.48 83.90 1.18
N VAL A 20 -0.42 84.49 2.38
CA VAL A 20 -0.87 85.86 2.66
C VAL A 20 0.33 86.80 2.64
N THR A 21 0.24 87.82 1.80
CA THR A 21 1.23 88.89 1.65
C THR A 21 0.93 90.01 2.64
N THR A 22 1.91 90.41 3.46
CA THR A 22 1.89 91.70 4.15
C THR A 22 3.23 92.40 3.95
N LYS A 23 3.17 93.64 3.46
CA LYS A 23 4.31 94.50 3.12
C LYS A 23 5.11 94.89 4.37
N GLY A 24 6.43 94.81 4.28
CA GLY A 24 7.39 95.39 5.23
C GLY A 24 8.58 95.95 4.47
N VAL A 25 8.92 97.21 4.76
CA VAL A 25 9.86 98.09 4.07
C VAL A 25 11.32 97.65 4.23
N PHE A 26 12.11 97.78 3.16
CA PHE A 26 13.57 97.59 3.14
C PHE A 26 14.29 98.74 3.88
N ALA A 27 15.20 98.38 4.79
CA ALA A 27 16.37 99.18 5.15
C ALA A 27 17.59 98.22 5.25
N PRO A 28 18.78 98.57 4.74
CA PRO A 28 19.90 97.65 4.66
C PRO A 28 20.75 97.71 5.94
N SER A 29 21.05 96.57 6.55
CA SER A 29 22.15 96.45 7.51
C SER A 29 22.93 95.16 7.25
N SER A 30 24.24 95.32 7.14
CA SER A 30 25.28 94.34 6.81
C SER A 30 25.21 93.02 7.61
N PRO A 31 25.74 91.90 7.09
CA PRO A 31 25.74 90.62 7.79
C PRO A 31 26.80 90.62 8.89
N SER A 32 26.38 90.61 10.16
CA SER A 32 27.25 90.23 11.26
C SER A 32 27.24 88.70 11.40
N ASN A 33 28.41 88.07 11.28
CA ASN A 33 28.64 86.69 11.68
C ASN A 33 28.32 86.51 13.17
N SER A 34 27.09 86.13 13.53
CA SER A 34 26.79 85.58 14.85
C SER A 34 27.00 84.07 14.79
N ARG A 35 28.23 83.64 15.09
CA ARG A 35 28.53 82.27 15.50
C ARG A 35 27.66 81.98 16.73
N VAL A 36 26.68 81.08 16.60
CA VAL A 36 25.99 80.52 17.77
C VAL A 36 27.04 79.74 18.55
N VAL A 37 27.57 80.37 19.60
CA VAL A 37 28.40 79.69 20.59
C VAL A 37 27.43 78.93 21.48
N VAL A 38 27.37 77.62 21.31
CA VAL A 38 26.80 76.73 22.32
C VAL A 38 27.63 76.96 23.59
N PRO A 39 27.04 77.35 24.73
CA PRO A 39 27.81 77.51 25.96
C PRO A 39 28.55 76.21 26.25
N ALA A 40 29.83 76.28 26.60
CA ALA A 40 30.53 75.12 27.13
C ALA A 40 29.80 74.67 28.40
N LEU A 41 29.45 73.39 28.47
CA LEU A 41 28.88 72.77 29.67
C LEU A 41 29.84 73.02 30.84
N THR A 42 29.31 73.43 31.98
CA THR A 42 30.12 73.58 33.20
C THR A 42 30.67 72.23 33.63
N ASP A 43 31.78 72.19 34.38
CA ASP A 43 32.37 70.92 34.84
C ASP A 43 31.34 70.02 35.55
N GLU A 44 30.46 70.61 36.38
CA GLU A 44 29.35 69.90 37.03
C GLU A 44 28.29 69.33 36.05
N GLN A 45 28.10 69.96 34.88
CA GLN A 45 27.18 69.48 33.86
C GLN A 45 27.80 68.34 33.04
N LEU A 46 29.11 68.39 32.81
CA LEU A 46 29.86 67.31 32.16
C LEU A 46 29.89 66.05 33.04
N ASP A 47 30.15 66.20 34.33
CA ASP A 47 30.14 65.10 35.30
C ASP A 47 28.75 64.44 35.37
N LEU A 48 27.68 65.24 35.39
CA LEU A 48 26.30 64.73 35.39
C LEU A 48 25.93 64.03 34.07
N GLU A 49 26.39 64.54 32.92
CA GLU A 49 26.19 63.89 31.63
C GLU A 49 26.95 62.56 31.53
N GLU A 50 28.17 62.48 32.06
CA GLU A 50 28.97 61.26 32.12
C GLU A 50 28.32 60.21 33.03
N GLU A 51 27.83 60.60 34.22
CA GLU A 51 27.08 59.70 35.10
C GLU A 51 25.78 59.19 34.47
N LEU A 52 25.02 60.07 33.79
CA LEU A 52 23.81 59.68 33.07
C LEU A 52 24.10 58.73 31.90
N GLN A 53 25.22 58.94 31.20
CA GLN A 53 25.66 58.07 30.11
C GLN A 53 26.08 56.69 30.63
N ALA A 54 26.89 56.64 31.70
CA ALA A 54 27.28 55.40 32.36
C ALA A 54 26.07 54.59 32.82
N LYS A 55 25.07 55.27 33.40
CA LYS A 55 23.82 54.63 33.84
C LYS A 55 23.00 54.04 32.68
N ARG A 56 22.95 54.73 31.53
CA ARG A 56 22.27 54.19 30.32
C ARG A 56 23.01 52.98 29.76
N GLU A 57 24.33 52.99 29.78
CA GLU A 57 25.16 51.87 29.32
C GLU A 57 25.01 50.65 30.23
N GLU A 58 24.96 50.84 31.54
CA GLU A 58 24.67 49.78 32.52
C GLU A 58 23.27 49.18 32.30
N GLU A 59 22.25 50.03 32.11
CA GLU A 59 20.88 49.58 31.83
C GLU A 59 20.79 48.81 30.51
N ALA A 60 21.47 49.28 29.46
CA ALA A 60 21.53 48.59 28.16
C ALA A 60 22.27 47.24 28.26
N ALA A 61 23.35 47.17 29.04
CA ALA A 61 24.08 45.93 29.28
C ALA A 61 23.21 44.90 30.03
N GLU A 62 22.46 45.32 31.04
CA GLU A 62 21.55 44.42 31.76
C GLU A 62 20.37 43.96 30.90
N LYS A 63 19.84 44.83 30.02
CA LYS A 63 18.84 44.46 28.99
C LYS A 63 19.40 43.42 28.02
N GLN A 64 20.61 43.64 27.49
CA GLN A 64 21.26 42.72 26.57
C GLN A 64 21.54 41.37 27.23
N LYS A 65 22.04 41.36 28.48
CA LYS A 65 22.26 40.13 29.26
C LYS A 65 20.97 39.36 29.50
N THR A 66 19.90 40.06 29.90
CA THR A 66 18.56 39.47 30.09
C THR A 66 18.04 38.87 28.78
N ALA A 67 18.23 39.57 27.66
CA ALA A 67 17.86 39.08 26.33
C ALA A 67 18.65 37.83 25.92
N VAL A 68 19.95 37.79 26.16
CA VAL A 68 20.77 36.58 25.93
C VAL A 68 20.26 35.41 26.76
N ALA A 69 20.04 35.62 28.07
CA ALA A 69 19.50 34.58 28.95
C ALA A 69 18.15 34.06 28.43
N HIS A 70 17.24 34.96 28.06
CA HIS A 70 15.96 34.61 27.46
C HIS A 70 16.12 33.80 26.17
N VAL A 71 17.03 34.19 25.27
CA VAL A 71 17.30 33.46 24.02
C VAL A 71 17.84 32.06 24.30
N VAL A 72 18.80 31.90 25.21
CA VAL A 72 19.38 30.60 25.52
C VAL A 72 18.35 29.67 26.17
N GLU A 73 17.60 30.16 27.15
CA GLU A 73 16.62 29.36 27.89
C GLU A 73 15.35 29.06 27.08
N ASN A 74 14.92 30.04 26.26
CA ASN A 74 13.61 30.00 25.60
C ASN A 74 13.67 29.90 24.09
N LEU A 75 14.78 30.07 23.38
CA LEU A 75 14.88 29.76 21.94
C LEU A 75 15.75 28.53 21.67
N PHE A 76 16.72 28.24 22.54
CA PHE A 76 17.63 27.08 22.44
C PHE A 76 17.59 26.14 23.67
N PRO A 77 16.40 25.72 24.13
CA PRO A 77 16.26 24.92 25.35
C PRO A 77 17.00 23.60 25.19
N TYR A 78 17.85 23.26 26.18
CA TYR A 78 18.63 22.02 26.20
C TYR A 78 19.67 21.86 25.08
N ALA A 79 19.83 22.86 24.20
CA ALA A 79 20.91 22.88 23.23
C ALA A 79 22.15 23.57 23.83
N PRO A 80 23.36 23.00 23.65
CA PRO A 80 24.56 23.81 23.82
C PRO A 80 24.56 24.89 22.73
N VAL A 81 24.93 26.11 23.10
CA VAL A 81 24.94 27.27 22.20
C VAL A 81 26.30 27.94 22.19
N THR A 82 26.62 28.58 21.08
CA THR A 82 27.77 29.47 20.94
C THR A 82 27.28 30.91 20.84
N VAL A 83 27.89 31.82 21.60
CA VAL A 83 27.63 33.27 21.55
C VAL A 83 28.86 33.96 20.98
N GLN A 84 28.71 34.66 19.87
CA GLN A 84 29.81 35.38 19.19
C GLN A 84 29.47 36.87 19.03
N THR A 85 30.44 37.75 19.32
CA THR A 85 30.28 39.18 19.03
C THR A 85 30.56 39.46 17.56
N GLN A 86 29.59 40.04 16.85
CA GLN A 86 29.72 40.47 15.46
C GLN A 86 29.48 41.97 15.32
N LYS A 87 29.87 42.55 14.18
CA LYS A 87 29.64 43.96 13.86
C LYS A 87 28.75 44.11 12.64
N TYR A 88 27.88 45.11 12.66
CA TYR A 88 27.07 45.42 11.48
C TYR A 88 27.95 45.84 10.29
N PRO A 89 27.61 45.41 9.05
CA PRO A 89 28.35 45.78 7.86
C PRO A 89 28.23 47.28 7.59
N SER A 90 29.18 47.83 6.83
CA SER A 90 29.23 49.26 6.46
C SER A 90 28.03 49.74 5.66
N SER A 91 27.24 48.83 5.08
CA SER A 91 25.97 49.12 4.41
C SER A 91 24.76 49.27 5.34
N SER A 92 24.90 48.98 6.64
CA SER A 92 23.81 49.04 7.62
C SER A 92 23.69 50.42 8.27
N PRO A 93 22.46 50.89 8.61
CA PRO A 93 22.27 52.07 9.45
C PRO A 93 22.93 51.99 10.83
N LYS A 94 23.20 50.77 11.32
CA LYS A 94 23.92 50.49 12.57
C LYS A 94 25.41 50.14 12.36
N ALA A 95 26.00 50.51 11.23
CA ALA A 95 27.38 50.16 10.85
C ALA A 95 28.39 50.35 11.99
N GLY A 96 29.24 49.35 12.22
CA GLY A 96 30.27 49.37 13.26
C GLY A 96 29.78 49.07 14.68
N GLN A 97 28.48 49.14 14.96
CA GLN A 97 27.93 48.68 16.25
C GLN A 97 28.05 47.16 16.38
N ALA A 98 28.26 46.70 17.62
CA ALA A 98 28.36 45.28 17.93
C ALA A 98 27.00 44.67 18.26
N TYR A 99 26.81 43.40 17.94
CA TYR A 99 25.67 42.58 18.35
C TYR A 99 26.14 41.17 18.71
N LEU A 100 25.37 40.47 19.52
CA LEU A 100 25.65 39.09 19.90
C LEU A 100 24.91 38.13 18.95
N TRP A 101 25.62 37.19 18.36
CA TRP A 101 25.10 36.16 17.47
C TRP A 101 25.11 34.81 18.18
N ILE A 102 23.93 34.22 18.34
CA ILE A 102 23.70 32.99 19.09
C ILE A 102 23.27 31.87 18.14
N THR A 103 23.99 30.76 18.15
CA THR A 103 23.72 29.57 17.32
C THR A 103 23.87 28.29 18.14
N VAL A 104 23.28 27.19 17.67
CA VAL A 104 23.51 25.86 18.26
C VAL A 104 24.97 25.45 18.09
N ASP A 105 25.59 24.93 19.14
CA ASP A 105 26.92 24.32 19.09
C ASP A 105 26.81 22.86 18.60
N GLU A 106 26.80 22.70 17.29
CA GLU A 106 26.72 21.37 16.67
C GLU A 106 27.92 20.47 17.01
N ALA A 107 29.09 21.04 17.31
CA ALA A 107 30.29 20.27 17.63
C ALA A 107 30.17 19.63 19.01
N GLU A 108 29.62 20.36 19.97
CA GLU A 108 29.33 19.86 21.32
C GLU A 108 28.23 18.78 21.30
N ILE A 109 27.18 18.96 20.50
CA ILE A 109 26.12 17.94 20.33
C ILE A 109 26.70 16.63 19.79
N LYS A 110 27.55 16.70 18.75
CA LYS A 110 28.22 15.53 18.16
C LYS A 110 29.15 14.84 19.16
N ARG A 111 29.88 15.60 19.98
CA ARG A 111 30.81 15.06 21.00
C ARG A 111 30.09 14.30 22.11
N ARG A 112 28.87 14.72 22.47
CA ARG A 112 28.02 14.06 23.49
C ARG A 112 27.33 12.78 22.99
N GLY A 113 27.57 12.35 21.76
CA GLY A 113 26.92 11.18 21.18
C GLY A 113 25.42 11.37 20.93
N GLY A 114 24.94 12.62 20.89
CA GLY A 114 23.54 12.93 20.63
C GLY A 114 23.16 12.61 19.19
N GLY A 115 22.23 11.67 19.00
CA GLY A 115 21.49 11.53 17.73
C GLY A 115 20.69 12.81 17.43
N ALA A 116 20.23 12.96 16.18
CA ALA A 116 19.46 14.12 15.75
C ALA A 116 18.29 14.38 16.73
N SER A 117 18.37 15.49 17.48
CA SER A 117 17.29 15.90 18.37
C SER A 117 16.02 16.14 17.54
N ALA A 118 14.88 15.64 18.00
CA ALA A 118 13.58 15.92 17.39
C ALA A 118 13.17 17.41 17.52
N VAL A 119 13.88 18.16 18.38
CA VAL A 119 13.65 19.59 18.61
C VAL A 119 14.37 20.40 17.54
N ARG A 120 13.61 21.16 16.74
CA ARG A 120 14.14 22.11 15.75
C ARG A 120 14.46 23.44 16.43
N TYR A 121 15.68 23.93 16.26
CA TYR A 121 16.11 25.25 16.75
C TYR A 121 16.21 26.27 15.60
N PRO A 122 16.13 27.58 15.89
CA PRO A 122 16.45 28.62 14.92
C PRO A 122 17.86 28.48 14.34
N VAL A 123 18.07 28.96 13.11
CA VAL A 123 19.38 28.93 12.43
C VAL A 123 20.38 29.83 13.15
N GLY A 124 19.89 30.96 13.65
CA GLY A 124 20.63 31.84 14.54
C GLY A 124 19.79 33.00 15.03
N VAL A 125 20.23 33.60 16.13
CA VAL A 125 19.55 34.69 16.82
C VAL A 125 20.53 35.82 17.08
N ALA A 126 20.19 37.04 16.67
CA ALA A 126 20.97 38.25 16.95
C ALA A 126 20.36 39.03 18.11
N VAL A 127 21.20 39.51 19.04
CA VAL A 127 20.82 40.42 20.13
C VAL A 127 21.60 41.72 19.96
N ASP A 128 20.91 42.85 19.74
CA ASP A 128 21.56 44.15 19.58
C ASP A 128 21.93 44.80 20.93
N SER A 129 22.64 45.93 20.89
CA SER A 129 23.05 46.71 22.07
C SER A 129 21.88 47.19 22.93
N ASP A 130 20.70 47.32 22.33
CA ASP A 130 19.50 47.81 23.00
C ASP A 130 18.71 46.67 23.67
N GLY A 131 19.16 45.42 23.48
CA GLY A 131 18.50 44.21 23.99
C GLY A 131 17.38 43.67 23.10
N ASN A 132 17.24 44.14 21.85
CA ASN A 132 16.28 43.58 20.90
C ASN A 132 16.80 42.26 20.32
N VAL A 133 15.89 41.30 20.17
CA VAL A 133 16.19 39.96 19.66
C VAL A 133 15.64 39.79 18.25
N PHE A 134 16.47 39.31 17.32
CA PHE A 134 16.10 39.01 15.94
C PHE A 134 16.33 37.53 15.65
N VAL A 135 15.28 36.82 15.27
CA VAL A 135 15.30 35.36 15.09
C VAL A 135 15.23 35.02 13.61
N SER A 136 16.16 34.18 13.14
CA SER A 136 16.16 33.65 11.77
C SER A 136 15.77 32.16 11.74
N GLU A 137 14.69 31.84 11.03
CA GLU A 137 14.21 30.46 10.85
C GLU A 137 14.38 30.06 9.37
N ALA A 138 15.14 29.00 9.09
CA ALA A 138 15.15 28.35 7.77
C ALA A 138 14.99 26.83 7.92
N GLY A 139 14.29 26.24 6.95
CA GLY A 139 13.81 24.86 6.94
C GLY A 139 14.88 23.80 7.19
N SER A 140 14.43 22.71 7.80
CA SER A 140 15.21 21.52 8.10
C SER A 140 16.04 21.03 6.90
N THR A 141 17.37 21.05 7.08
CA THR A 141 18.48 20.56 6.22
C THR A 141 19.16 21.59 5.30
N PRO A 142 20.50 21.51 5.11
CA PRO A 142 21.27 22.41 4.23
C PRO A 142 20.95 22.30 2.72
N LYS A 143 19.97 21.49 2.34
CA LYS A 143 19.52 21.31 0.94
C LYS A 143 18.03 21.61 0.74
N ALA A 144 17.31 22.08 1.77
CA ALA A 144 15.97 22.60 1.59
C ALA A 144 16.08 23.97 0.91
N ASN A 145 15.53 24.06 -0.30
CA ASN A 145 15.60 25.19 -1.21
C ASN A 145 15.23 26.52 -0.55
N ALA A 146 15.90 27.59 -0.97
CA ALA A 146 15.83 28.96 -0.47
C ALA A 146 14.45 29.66 -0.59
N ASN A 147 13.38 28.94 -0.90
CA ASN A 147 12.08 29.50 -1.27
C ASN A 147 10.97 29.32 -0.23
N ASP A 148 11.23 28.67 0.91
CA ASP A 148 10.25 28.51 2.00
C ASP A 148 10.80 29.03 3.35
N SER A 149 11.62 30.09 3.27
CA SER A 149 12.16 30.79 4.42
C SER A 149 11.06 31.63 5.08
N GLN A 150 10.66 31.27 6.29
CA GLN A 150 9.84 32.14 7.13
C GLN A 150 10.59 33.46 7.38
N ILE A 151 9.88 34.57 7.25
CA ILE A 151 10.43 35.92 7.42
C ILE A 151 10.99 36.05 8.83
N PRO A 152 12.25 36.50 9.02
CA PRO A 152 12.81 36.72 10.34
C PRO A 152 11.95 37.69 11.14
N TYR A 153 11.79 37.43 12.45
CA TYR A 153 10.96 38.25 13.34
C TYR A 153 11.78 38.90 14.45
N LYS A 154 11.27 40.03 14.96
CA LYS A 154 11.88 40.82 16.03
C LYS A 154 11.07 40.70 17.32
N ILE A 155 11.74 40.49 18.45
CA ILE A 155 11.20 40.66 19.80
C ILE A 155 11.87 41.92 20.39
N SER A 156 11.08 42.91 20.82
CA SER A 156 11.61 44.14 21.41
C SER A 156 12.21 43.88 22.79
N ALA A 157 13.19 44.70 23.18
CA ALA A 157 13.77 44.65 24.52
C ALA A 157 12.70 44.78 25.62
N GLU A 158 11.72 45.68 25.44
CA GLU A 158 10.59 45.85 26.37
C GLU A 158 9.82 44.54 26.58
N ASN A 159 9.46 43.86 25.49
CA ASN A 159 8.77 42.57 25.57
C ASN A 159 9.63 41.52 26.28
N ILE A 160 10.94 41.49 26.03
CA ILE A 160 11.86 40.57 26.70
C ILE A 160 11.92 40.82 28.22
N MET A 161 11.92 42.10 28.64
CA MET A 161 11.89 42.42 30.08
C MET A 161 10.55 42.02 30.70
N ASP A 162 9.43 42.30 30.02
CA ASP A 162 8.09 41.88 30.47
C ASP A 162 7.99 40.35 30.57
N PHE A 163 8.60 39.63 29.63
CA PHE A 163 8.68 38.17 29.61
C PHE A 163 9.47 37.62 30.79
N ALA A 164 10.62 38.22 31.11
CA ALA A 164 11.43 37.84 32.25
C ALA A 164 10.70 38.09 33.59
N ALA A 165 9.85 39.13 33.64
CA ALA A 165 9.03 39.44 34.81
C ALA A 165 7.77 38.54 34.91
N ASN A 166 7.19 38.12 33.78
CA ASN A 166 5.95 37.34 33.74
C ASN A 166 6.21 35.84 33.95
N LYS A 167 6.00 35.39 35.19
CA LYS A 167 6.13 33.96 35.58
C LYS A 167 4.86 33.12 35.37
N LYS A 168 3.82 33.66 34.70
CA LYS A 168 2.56 32.94 34.52
C LYS A 168 2.49 32.29 33.14
N ALA A 169 2.21 30.99 33.11
CA ALA A 169 1.93 30.23 31.89
C ALA A 169 0.76 30.84 31.09
N PRO A 170 0.74 30.67 29.75
CA PRO A 170 -0.27 31.28 28.90
C PRO A 170 -1.66 30.67 29.13
N PRO A 171 -2.76 31.37 28.81
CA PRO A 171 -4.10 30.79 28.86
C PRO A 171 -4.22 29.56 27.95
N ILE A 172 -5.03 28.57 28.35
CA ILE A 172 -5.31 27.37 27.53
C ILE A 172 -5.96 27.81 26.21
N ILE A 173 -5.46 27.26 25.11
CA ILE A 173 -5.95 27.55 23.76
C ILE A 173 -6.99 26.53 23.32
N LYS A 174 -7.78 26.88 22.30
CA LYS A 174 -8.79 25.97 21.75
C LYS A 174 -8.16 24.79 21.00
N PRO A 175 -8.85 23.64 20.93
CA PRO A 175 -8.35 22.46 20.22
C PRO A 175 -8.01 22.73 18.75
N PRO A 176 -7.10 21.94 18.15
CA PRO A 176 -6.79 22.03 16.73
C PRO A 176 -8.02 21.74 15.86
N LYS A 177 -8.08 22.37 14.69
CA LYS A 177 -9.09 22.17 13.65
C LYS A 177 -8.45 21.61 12.40
N LEU A 178 -9.16 20.72 11.72
CA LEU A 178 -8.75 20.19 10.43
C LEU A 178 -8.69 21.30 9.36
N VAL A 179 -7.65 21.30 8.55
CA VAL A 179 -7.44 22.20 7.41
C VAL A 179 -7.59 21.44 6.11
N GLU A 180 -6.85 20.34 6.01
CA GLU A 180 -6.74 19.52 4.82
C GLU A 180 -6.68 18.05 5.25
N THR A 181 -7.29 17.20 4.44
CA THR A 181 -7.28 15.75 4.59
C THR A 181 -6.86 15.12 3.27
N GLN A 182 -5.93 14.19 3.35
CA GLN A 182 -5.52 13.33 2.25
C GLN A 182 -5.62 11.87 2.69
N GLN A 183 -5.27 10.95 1.79
CA GLN A 183 -5.32 9.51 2.08
C GLN A 183 -4.33 9.10 3.18
N THR A 184 -3.15 9.72 3.22
CA THR A 184 -2.08 9.36 4.16
C THR A 184 -1.56 10.54 4.97
N GLU A 185 -2.33 11.63 5.02
CA GLU A 185 -1.92 12.89 5.64
C GLU A 185 -3.12 13.67 6.20
N LEU A 186 -2.93 14.27 7.39
CA LEU A 186 -3.87 15.21 8.00
C LEU A 186 -3.15 16.50 8.39
N VAL A 187 -3.70 17.64 7.98
CA VAL A 187 -3.16 18.96 8.34
C VAL A 187 -4.09 19.63 9.33
N VAL A 188 -3.59 19.97 10.52
CA VAL A 188 -4.36 20.63 11.57
C VAL A 188 -3.82 22.02 11.86
N LYS A 189 -4.71 22.96 12.21
CA LYS A 189 -4.37 24.32 12.63
C LYS A 189 -5.04 24.72 13.93
N TRP A 190 -4.46 25.64 14.68
CA TRP A 190 -5.05 26.20 15.89
C TRP A 190 -5.06 27.72 15.86
N LYS A 191 -5.90 28.32 16.71
CA LYS A 191 -5.97 29.77 16.86
C LYS A 191 -4.78 30.26 17.67
N LYS A 192 -4.18 31.39 17.25
CA LYS A 192 -3.12 32.08 18.02
C LYS A 192 -3.64 32.38 19.44
N SER A 193 -2.78 32.19 20.44
CA SER A 193 -3.06 32.64 21.81
C SER A 193 -3.36 34.14 21.84
N MET A 194 -4.20 34.57 22.80
CA MET A 194 -4.38 35.98 23.12
C MET A 194 -3.18 36.57 23.84
N ASP A 195 -2.37 35.71 24.46
CA ASP A 195 -1.09 36.06 25.04
C ASP A 195 -0.06 36.26 23.92
N SER A 196 0.40 37.51 23.75
CA SER A 196 1.41 37.89 22.76
C SER A 196 2.82 37.39 23.11
N THR A 197 3.02 36.92 24.33
CA THR A 197 4.29 36.41 24.85
C THR A 197 4.54 34.94 24.52
N VAL A 198 3.56 34.27 23.89
CA VAL A 198 3.68 32.87 23.51
C VAL A 198 4.77 32.68 22.46
N ASP A 199 5.74 31.84 22.80
CA ASP A 199 6.94 31.58 22.01
C ASP A 199 6.92 30.20 21.34
N ARG A 200 6.14 29.24 21.85
CA ARG A 200 6.01 27.89 21.29
C ARG A 200 4.61 27.29 21.45
N TYR A 201 4.36 26.31 20.61
CA TYR A 201 3.26 25.36 20.71
C TYR A 201 3.80 23.94 20.63
N GLU A 202 3.18 23.03 21.37
CA GLU A 202 3.39 21.59 21.23
C GLU A 202 2.08 20.93 20.85
N VAL A 203 2.11 20.17 19.76
CA VAL A 203 0.96 19.42 19.24
C VAL A 203 1.20 17.96 19.47
N GLN A 204 0.18 17.29 20.01
CA GLN A 204 0.15 15.85 20.17
C GLN A 204 -1.03 15.27 19.40
N TYR A 205 -0.90 13.99 19.04
CA TYR A 205 -1.94 13.24 18.36
C TYR A 205 -2.06 11.85 18.96
N ARG A 206 -3.21 11.22 18.77
CA ARG A 206 -3.41 9.78 19.00
C ARG A 206 -4.38 9.22 17.98
N LYS A 207 -4.33 7.91 17.77
CA LYS A 207 -5.40 7.21 17.07
C LYS A 207 -6.62 7.10 17.98
N ALA A 208 -7.80 7.48 17.49
CA ALA A 208 -9.01 7.51 18.31
C ALA A 208 -9.51 6.10 18.67
N ASP A 209 -9.15 5.09 17.87
CA ASP A 209 -9.46 3.68 18.08
C ASP A 209 -8.37 2.92 18.86
N SER A 210 -7.35 3.62 19.38
CA SER A 210 -6.24 2.99 20.10
C SER A 210 -6.64 2.57 21.51
N VAL A 211 -6.46 1.27 21.81
CA VAL A 211 -6.71 0.70 23.14
C VAL A 211 -5.83 1.32 24.24
N ASN A 212 -4.60 1.69 23.91
CA ASN A 212 -3.63 2.18 24.90
C ASN A 212 -3.85 3.66 25.27
N ASN A 213 -4.67 4.39 24.50
CA ASN A 213 -4.99 5.80 24.71
C ASN A 213 -3.75 6.71 24.95
N THR A 214 -2.63 6.38 24.32
CA THR A 214 -1.36 7.11 24.49
C THR A 214 -1.21 8.22 23.47
N TRP A 215 -0.90 9.42 23.94
CA TRP A 215 -0.58 10.57 23.10
C TRP A 215 0.87 10.50 22.59
N ALA A 216 1.05 10.73 21.30
CA ALA A 216 2.35 10.88 20.65
C ALA A 216 2.63 12.35 20.32
N GLY A 217 3.89 12.78 20.45
CA GLY A 217 4.32 14.10 20.01
C GLY A 217 4.31 14.21 18.49
N LEU A 218 3.59 15.19 17.95
CA LEU A 218 3.60 15.50 16.52
C LEU A 218 4.70 16.50 16.20
N ALA A 219 4.67 17.64 16.89
CA ALA A 219 5.57 18.75 16.62
C ALA A 219 5.65 19.73 17.79
N VAL A 220 6.80 20.39 17.90
CA VAL A 220 6.99 21.61 18.70
C VAL A 220 7.36 22.73 17.75
N VAL A 221 6.57 23.81 17.71
CA VAL A 221 6.69 24.90 16.74
C VAL A 221 6.67 26.26 17.42
N THR A 222 7.41 27.23 16.89
CA THR A 222 7.56 28.60 17.42
C THR A 222 6.57 29.57 16.76
N ALA A 223 6.61 29.64 15.42
CA ALA A 223 5.79 30.58 14.64
C ALA A 223 4.64 29.91 13.87
N CYS A 224 4.80 28.63 13.50
CA CYS A 224 3.80 27.88 12.73
C CYS A 224 2.53 27.63 13.55
N LYS A 225 1.37 27.79 12.89
CA LYS A 225 0.04 27.55 13.49
C LYS A 225 -0.69 26.38 12.85
N HIS A 226 0.00 25.65 12.00
CA HIS A 226 -0.46 24.42 11.39
C HIS A 226 0.68 23.42 11.36
N VAL A 227 0.34 22.13 11.45
CA VAL A 227 1.27 21.01 11.35
C VAL A 227 0.61 19.90 10.56
N SER A 228 1.43 19.08 9.90
CA SER A 228 0.97 17.94 9.15
C SER A 228 1.40 16.64 9.81
N LEU A 229 0.46 15.70 9.93
CA LEU A 229 0.70 14.31 10.28
C LEU A 229 0.65 13.47 9.01
N SER A 230 1.82 13.11 8.48
CA SER A 230 1.97 12.37 7.21
C SER A 230 2.43 10.92 7.44
N GLY A 231 2.30 10.06 6.42
CA GLY A 231 2.76 8.66 6.49
C GLY A 231 1.86 7.74 7.30
N ILE A 232 0.60 8.15 7.50
CA ILE A 232 -0.42 7.40 8.25
C ILE A 232 -1.28 6.57 7.29
N LYS A 233 -1.98 5.54 7.82
CA LYS A 233 -2.87 4.71 7.02
C LYS A 233 -4.13 5.48 6.58
N CYS A 234 -4.67 5.07 5.43
CA CYS A 234 -5.96 5.51 4.92
C CYS A 234 -7.10 5.14 5.87
N HIS A 235 -8.20 5.89 5.81
CA HIS A 235 -9.40 5.68 6.61
C HIS A 235 -9.09 5.36 8.10
N THR A 236 -8.21 6.14 8.70
CA THR A 236 -7.79 5.96 10.10
C THR A 236 -8.19 7.19 10.91
N PRO A 237 -8.82 7.01 12.09
CA PRO A 237 -9.28 8.12 12.92
C PRO A 237 -8.18 8.64 13.85
N PHE A 238 -8.06 9.96 13.95
CA PHE A 238 -7.10 10.64 14.81
C PHE A 238 -7.73 11.79 15.60
N GLU A 239 -7.21 12.00 16.79
CA GLU A 239 -7.50 13.16 17.64
C GLU A 239 -6.22 13.92 17.92
N PHE A 240 -6.35 15.23 18.13
CA PHE A 240 -5.24 16.14 18.33
C PHE A 240 -5.48 17.02 19.55
N ARG A 241 -4.39 17.42 20.21
CA ARG A 241 -4.41 18.43 21.27
C ARG A 241 -3.18 19.30 21.16
N VAL A 242 -3.28 20.53 21.65
CA VAL A 242 -2.20 21.50 21.57
C VAL A 242 -2.04 22.24 22.89
N ARG A 243 -0.80 22.54 23.27
CA ARG A 243 -0.46 23.43 24.38
C ARG A 243 0.47 24.54 23.91
N ALA A 244 0.50 25.65 24.64
CA ALA A 244 1.33 26.81 24.38
C ALA A 244 2.34 27.04 25.50
N ARG A 245 3.48 27.61 25.16
CA ARG A 245 4.52 28.03 26.10
C ARG A 245 4.73 29.53 26.00
N ASN A 246 4.98 30.14 27.14
CA ASN A 246 5.66 31.41 27.26
C ASN A 246 6.83 31.27 28.26
N PRO A 247 7.56 32.33 28.58
CA PRO A 247 8.66 32.29 29.57
C PRO A 247 8.22 31.91 30.99
N GLY A 248 6.94 32.12 31.32
CA GLY A 248 6.31 31.62 32.54
C GLY A 248 6.03 30.11 32.54
N GLY A 249 6.23 29.42 31.42
CA GLY A 249 6.15 27.97 31.28
C GLY A 249 5.09 27.49 30.27
N TRP A 250 4.89 26.17 30.26
CA TRP A 250 3.85 25.52 29.47
C TRP A 250 2.50 25.62 30.18
N ASN A 251 1.44 25.83 29.42
CA ASN A 251 0.09 25.58 29.92
C ASN A 251 -0.29 24.10 29.79
N GLU A 252 -1.46 23.75 30.33
CA GLU A 252 -2.07 22.45 30.09
C GLU A 252 -2.52 22.31 28.63
N TYR A 253 -2.63 21.06 28.18
CA TYR A 253 -3.17 20.79 26.86
C TYR A 253 -4.61 21.27 26.72
N SER A 254 -4.96 21.72 25.51
CA SER A 254 -6.35 21.91 25.13
C SER A 254 -7.17 20.63 25.34
N ASP A 255 -8.49 20.79 25.33
CA ASP A 255 -9.38 19.66 25.07
C ASP A 255 -8.99 18.95 23.76
N GLU A 256 -9.46 17.73 23.62
CA GLU A 256 -9.25 16.89 22.45
C GLU A 256 -10.02 17.46 21.26
N SER A 257 -9.45 17.41 20.07
CA SER A 257 -10.16 17.78 18.84
C SER A 257 -11.33 16.83 18.59
N GLU A 258 -12.20 17.19 17.64
CA GLU A 258 -13.06 16.20 17.01
C GLU A 258 -12.20 15.10 16.34
N ILE A 259 -12.80 13.93 16.11
CA ILE A 259 -12.12 12.83 15.43
C ILE A 259 -12.00 13.18 13.94
N PHE A 260 -10.77 13.27 13.46
CA PHE A 260 -10.45 13.50 12.05
C PHE A 260 -10.05 12.20 11.38
N TRP A 261 -10.60 11.98 10.18
CA TRP A 261 -10.37 10.76 9.41
C TRP A 261 -9.51 11.08 8.18
N THR A 262 -8.48 10.27 7.92
CA THR A 262 -7.85 10.24 6.61
C THR A 262 -8.84 9.74 5.56
N LEU A 263 -8.65 10.17 4.31
CA LEU A 263 -9.53 9.77 3.22
C LEU A 263 -9.40 8.26 2.91
N PRO A 264 -10.46 7.64 2.34
CA PRO A 264 -10.37 6.28 1.81
C PRO A 264 -9.29 6.16 0.73
N GLY A 265 -8.61 5.02 0.71
CA GLY A 265 -7.51 4.72 -0.20
C GLY A 265 -7.78 3.50 -1.09
N PRO A 266 -6.92 3.26 -2.10
CA PRO A 266 -6.88 1.97 -2.78
C PRO A 266 -6.53 0.85 -1.78
N PRO A 267 -6.81 -0.43 -2.10
CA PRO A 267 -6.50 -1.53 -1.19
C PRO A 267 -5.01 -1.65 -0.90
N ASP A 268 -4.65 -2.30 0.21
CA ASP A 268 -3.26 -2.62 0.51
C ASP A 268 -2.68 -3.54 -0.60
N LEU A 269 -1.40 -3.35 -0.96
CA LEU A 269 -0.73 -4.18 -1.97
C LEU A 269 -0.78 -5.66 -1.54
N PRO A 270 -1.33 -6.57 -2.37
CA PRO A 270 -1.39 -7.98 -2.02
C PRO A 270 0.01 -8.60 -1.91
N ARG A 271 0.11 -9.67 -1.13
CA ARG A 271 1.30 -10.53 -1.14
C ARG A 271 1.34 -11.36 -2.42
N GLN A 272 2.51 -11.89 -2.74
CA GLN A 272 2.67 -12.80 -3.88
C GLN A 272 1.62 -13.95 -3.81
N PRO A 273 0.89 -14.24 -4.90
CA PRO A 273 -0.04 -15.36 -4.91
C PRO A 273 0.71 -16.69 -4.83
N ILE A 274 0.08 -17.69 -4.21
CA ILE A 274 0.68 -18.96 -3.83
C ILE A 274 0.00 -20.08 -4.62
N ALA A 275 0.80 -20.96 -5.21
CA ALA A 275 0.30 -22.18 -5.83
C ALA A 275 0.06 -23.26 -4.77
N GLY A 276 -1.14 -23.84 -4.80
CA GLY A 276 -1.53 -25.00 -4.00
C GLY A 276 -1.32 -26.29 -4.79
N ALA A 277 -2.40 -27.00 -5.07
CA ALA A 277 -2.36 -28.20 -5.91
C ALA A 277 -1.97 -27.84 -7.35
N VAL A 278 -0.94 -28.49 -7.88
CA VAL A 278 -0.47 -28.32 -9.25
C VAL A 278 -0.53 -29.69 -9.92
N SER A 279 -1.25 -29.78 -11.03
CA SER A 279 -1.40 -31.00 -11.83
C SER A 279 -0.69 -30.82 -13.19
N ASN A 280 -0.93 -31.73 -14.13
CA ASN A 280 -0.48 -31.60 -15.51
C ASN A 280 -1.31 -30.59 -16.31
N THR A 281 -2.62 -30.45 -16.03
CA THR A 281 -3.54 -29.58 -16.79
C THR A 281 -4.23 -28.49 -15.97
N TYR A 282 -3.98 -28.40 -14.67
CA TYR A 282 -4.56 -27.36 -13.83
C TYR A 282 -3.65 -26.98 -12.66
N ALA A 283 -3.86 -25.79 -12.10
CA ALA A 283 -3.23 -25.34 -10.87
C ALA A 283 -4.21 -24.52 -10.03
N SER A 284 -4.23 -24.78 -8.72
CA SER A 284 -4.95 -23.96 -7.75
C SER A 284 -4.05 -22.84 -7.24
N ILE A 285 -4.52 -21.60 -7.34
CA ILE A 285 -3.81 -20.39 -6.91
C ILE A 285 -4.62 -19.70 -5.83
N PHE A 286 -3.98 -19.30 -4.74
CA PHE A 286 -4.64 -18.60 -3.62
C PHE A 286 -3.81 -17.42 -3.12
N TRP A 287 -4.47 -16.48 -2.46
CA TRP A 287 -3.87 -15.27 -1.91
C TRP A 287 -4.55 -14.85 -0.61
N PHE A 288 -3.90 -13.96 0.14
CA PHE A 288 -4.47 -13.44 1.38
C PHE A 288 -5.35 -12.22 1.09
N PRO A 289 -6.47 -12.06 1.83
CA PRO A 289 -7.27 -10.85 1.74
C PRO A 289 -6.44 -9.61 2.15
N VAL A 290 -6.78 -8.46 1.57
CA VAL A 290 -6.12 -7.17 1.87
C VAL A 290 -7.12 -6.17 2.42
N GLU A 291 -6.64 -5.22 3.21
CA GLU A 291 -7.48 -4.16 3.75
C GLU A 291 -8.02 -3.28 2.64
N ALA A 292 -9.33 -2.97 2.71
CA ALA A 292 -10.02 -2.14 1.73
C ALA A 292 -9.74 -0.64 1.90
N ASN A 293 -9.00 -0.26 2.95
CA ASN A 293 -8.63 1.12 3.26
C ASN A 293 -9.83 2.09 3.25
N GLY A 294 -10.96 1.64 3.81
CA GLY A 294 -12.19 2.42 3.94
C GLY A 294 -13.16 2.36 2.75
N ALA A 295 -12.84 1.58 1.71
CA ALA A 295 -13.67 1.48 0.51
C ALA A 295 -13.90 0.02 0.06
N PRO A 296 -14.69 -0.78 0.81
CA PRO A 296 -15.07 -2.12 0.39
C PRO A 296 -16.14 -2.11 -0.73
N PRO A 297 -16.29 -3.20 -1.52
CA PRO A 297 -15.52 -4.44 -1.48
C PRO A 297 -14.17 -4.34 -2.22
N VAL A 298 -13.25 -5.24 -1.89
CA VAL A 298 -12.01 -5.46 -2.64
C VAL A 298 -12.24 -6.51 -3.72
N ILE A 299 -11.84 -6.21 -4.96
CA ILE A 299 -11.89 -7.10 -6.12
C ILE A 299 -10.47 -7.46 -6.55
N TYR A 300 -10.21 -8.74 -6.75
CA TYR A 300 -8.92 -9.27 -7.19
C TYR A 300 -8.97 -9.63 -8.68
N SER A 301 -7.94 -9.23 -9.43
CA SER A 301 -7.68 -9.70 -10.80
C SER A 301 -6.44 -10.58 -10.81
N LEU A 302 -6.60 -11.84 -11.25
CA LEU A 302 -5.51 -12.79 -11.43
C LEU A 302 -5.25 -12.97 -12.91
N GLU A 303 -4.00 -12.85 -13.30
CA GLU A 303 -3.56 -13.11 -14.66
C GLU A 303 -2.47 -14.18 -14.70
N ILE A 304 -2.42 -14.93 -15.80
CA ILE A 304 -1.43 -15.98 -16.05
C ILE A 304 -0.63 -15.67 -17.30
N ARG A 305 0.63 -16.10 -17.31
CA ARG A 305 1.51 -16.10 -18.48
C ARG A 305 2.28 -17.41 -18.55
N GLU A 306 2.44 -17.96 -19.75
CA GLU A 306 3.39 -19.04 -20.00
C GLU A 306 4.82 -18.48 -20.11
N SER A 307 5.72 -19.00 -19.29
CA SER A 307 7.11 -18.57 -19.15
C SER A 307 8.05 -19.62 -19.76
N GLY A 308 8.34 -19.50 -21.06
CA GLY A 308 9.21 -20.41 -21.82
C GLY A 308 10.60 -19.85 -22.17
N LEU A 309 11.52 -20.74 -22.57
CA LEU A 309 12.84 -20.39 -23.10
C LEU A 309 12.70 -19.80 -24.52
N GLY A 310 12.41 -18.50 -24.64
CA GLY A 310 12.62 -17.75 -25.89
C GLY A 310 11.53 -16.76 -26.32
N GLN A 311 10.31 -16.85 -25.80
CA GLN A 311 9.25 -15.84 -26.03
C GLN A 311 8.43 -15.66 -24.76
N GLN A 312 8.31 -14.41 -24.29
CA GLN A 312 7.37 -14.07 -23.24
C GLN A 312 6.01 -13.79 -23.88
N SER A 313 5.02 -14.64 -23.58
CA SER A 313 3.63 -14.37 -23.93
C SER A 313 3.10 -13.17 -23.12
N SER A 314 2.01 -12.53 -23.57
CA SER A 314 1.33 -11.53 -22.74
C SER A 314 0.60 -12.21 -21.57
N PHE A 315 0.46 -11.50 -20.45
CA PHE A 315 -0.43 -11.96 -19.39
C PHE A 315 -1.89 -11.95 -19.86
N VAL A 316 -2.65 -12.95 -19.44
CA VAL A 316 -4.08 -13.11 -19.74
C VAL A 316 -4.85 -13.23 -18.44
N GLN A 317 -5.93 -12.44 -18.29
CA GLN A 317 -6.79 -12.50 -17.11
C GLN A 317 -7.57 -13.82 -17.06
N VAL A 318 -7.46 -14.51 -15.93
CA VAL A 318 -8.12 -15.81 -15.67
C VAL A 318 -9.16 -15.72 -14.55
N TYR A 319 -9.09 -14.70 -13.71
CA TYR A 319 -10.06 -14.49 -12.63
C TYR A 319 -10.26 -13.01 -12.34
N GLU A 320 -11.51 -12.63 -12.03
CA GLU A 320 -11.86 -11.34 -11.47
C GLU A 320 -12.99 -11.53 -10.45
N GLY A 321 -12.79 -11.09 -9.22
CA GLY A 321 -13.82 -11.21 -8.17
C GLY A 321 -13.30 -11.03 -6.75
N PRO A 322 -14.18 -11.10 -5.74
CA PRO A 322 -13.83 -10.88 -4.33
C PRO A 322 -13.21 -12.11 -3.64
N GLY A 323 -13.15 -13.26 -4.32
CA GLY A 323 -12.61 -14.50 -3.78
C GLY A 323 -11.10 -14.44 -3.59
N THR A 324 -10.59 -15.27 -2.68
CA THR A 324 -9.17 -15.34 -2.30
C THR A 324 -8.44 -16.55 -2.88
N GLY A 325 -9.01 -17.15 -3.92
CA GLY A 325 -8.40 -18.27 -4.64
C GLY A 325 -9.20 -18.68 -5.86
N PHE A 326 -8.50 -19.31 -6.80
CA PHE A 326 -9.03 -19.72 -8.09
C PHE A 326 -8.28 -20.93 -8.65
N VAL A 327 -8.99 -21.85 -9.31
CA VAL A 327 -8.40 -23.01 -9.98
C VAL A 327 -8.32 -22.71 -11.48
N VAL A 328 -7.10 -22.60 -11.99
CA VAL A 328 -6.83 -22.36 -13.41
C VAL A 328 -6.70 -23.69 -14.12
N GLY A 329 -7.57 -23.95 -15.08
CA GLY A 329 -7.56 -25.15 -15.94
C GLY A 329 -6.80 -24.93 -17.26
N ASP A 330 -6.93 -25.89 -18.16
CA ASP A 330 -6.42 -25.86 -19.54
C ASP A 330 -4.93 -25.52 -19.67
N LEU A 331 -4.13 -25.95 -18.68
CA LEU A 331 -2.68 -25.76 -18.69
C LEU A 331 -1.98 -26.85 -19.51
N CYS A 332 -0.85 -26.48 -20.12
CA CYS A 332 0.02 -27.41 -20.82
C CYS A 332 0.89 -28.19 -19.82
N PRO A 333 1.04 -29.52 -19.97
CA PRO A 333 1.94 -30.30 -19.13
C PRO A 333 3.42 -29.96 -19.32
N LYS A 334 4.22 -30.07 -18.25
CA LYS A 334 5.66 -29.72 -18.20
C LYS A 334 5.95 -28.26 -18.58
N THR A 335 4.95 -27.39 -18.55
CA THR A 335 5.06 -25.97 -18.87
C THR A 335 5.20 -25.14 -17.60
N VAL A 336 6.01 -24.08 -17.69
CA VAL A 336 6.22 -23.14 -16.58
C VAL A 336 5.31 -21.95 -16.77
N TYR A 337 4.55 -21.60 -15.74
CA TYR A 337 3.65 -20.46 -15.71
C TYR A 337 4.08 -19.46 -14.64
N THR A 338 3.81 -18.18 -14.89
CA THR A 338 3.90 -17.11 -13.91
C THR A 338 2.52 -16.48 -13.75
N PHE A 339 2.09 -16.30 -12.51
CA PHE A 339 0.83 -15.62 -12.20
C PHE A 339 1.12 -14.21 -11.70
N ARG A 340 0.19 -13.29 -11.86
CA ARG A 340 0.24 -11.98 -11.21
C ARG A 340 -1.12 -11.57 -10.69
N LEU A 341 -1.13 -10.91 -9.54
CA LEU A 341 -2.34 -10.54 -8.82
C LEU A 341 -2.37 -9.03 -8.57
N GLN A 342 -3.53 -8.42 -8.78
CA GLN A 342 -3.83 -7.04 -8.42
C GLN A 342 -5.08 -7.00 -7.55
N ALA A 343 -5.12 -6.11 -6.57
CA ALA A 343 -6.31 -5.80 -5.78
C ALA A 343 -6.85 -4.43 -6.19
N SER A 344 -8.17 -4.25 -6.18
CA SER A 344 -8.83 -3.00 -6.58
C SER A 344 -10.08 -2.73 -5.76
N ASN A 345 -10.43 -1.45 -5.63
CA ASN A 345 -11.71 -1.00 -5.10
C ASN A 345 -12.17 0.25 -5.87
N ILE A 346 -13.24 0.90 -5.40
CA ILE A 346 -13.79 2.12 -6.04
C ILE A 346 -12.82 3.32 -6.06
N VAL A 347 -11.78 3.32 -5.22
CA VAL A 347 -10.77 4.39 -5.15
C VAL A 347 -9.65 4.15 -6.15
N GLY A 348 -9.25 2.90 -6.36
CA GLY A 348 -8.23 2.55 -7.33
C GLY A 348 -7.74 1.11 -7.22
N ALA A 349 -6.72 0.79 -8.02
CA ALA A 349 -6.10 -0.53 -8.06
C ALA A 349 -4.62 -0.47 -7.63
N THR A 350 -4.12 -1.57 -7.07
CA THR A 350 -2.72 -1.72 -6.70
C THR A 350 -1.83 -1.93 -7.93
N GLY A 351 -0.51 -1.99 -7.75
CA GLY A 351 0.34 -2.65 -8.75
C GLY A 351 0.06 -4.16 -8.81
N PHE A 352 0.44 -4.81 -9.93
CA PHE A 352 0.47 -6.27 -10.01
C PHE A 352 1.64 -6.83 -9.21
N VAL A 353 1.41 -7.94 -8.50
CA VAL A 353 2.44 -8.71 -7.79
C VAL A 353 2.56 -10.09 -8.39
N GLU A 354 3.74 -10.44 -8.91
CA GLU A 354 3.99 -11.73 -9.55
C GLU A 354 4.22 -12.86 -8.55
N SER A 355 3.83 -14.07 -8.94
CA SER A 355 4.09 -15.32 -8.21
C SER A 355 5.50 -15.83 -8.47
N LYS A 356 5.92 -16.82 -7.68
CA LYS A 356 7.00 -17.72 -8.11
C LYS A 356 6.55 -18.51 -9.34
N SER A 357 7.49 -18.92 -10.18
CA SER A 357 7.20 -19.77 -11.33
C SER A 357 6.61 -21.11 -10.88
N VAL A 358 5.51 -21.52 -11.52
CA VAL A 358 4.79 -22.76 -11.24
C VAL A 358 4.96 -23.68 -12.44
N LYS A 359 5.55 -24.86 -12.23
CA LYS A 359 5.72 -25.85 -13.30
C LYS A 359 4.64 -26.92 -13.18
N THR A 360 3.84 -27.08 -14.22
CA THR A 360 2.87 -28.17 -14.30
C THR A 360 3.58 -29.52 -14.34
N MET A 361 2.92 -30.55 -13.82
CA MET A 361 3.43 -31.91 -13.87
C MET A 361 3.58 -32.37 -15.32
N ALA A 362 4.50 -33.30 -15.58
CA ALA A 362 4.45 -34.02 -16.84
C ALA A 362 3.12 -34.79 -16.94
N TYR A 363 2.70 -35.18 -18.14
CA TYR A 363 1.66 -36.20 -18.27
C TYR A 363 2.03 -37.36 -17.34
N GLY A 364 1.13 -37.71 -16.42
CA GLY A 364 1.30 -38.91 -15.63
C GLY A 364 1.44 -40.06 -16.62
N LYS A 365 2.62 -40.68 -16.67
CA LYS A 365 2.76 -41.97 -17.32
C LYS A 365 1.84 -42.90 -16.52
N PRO A 366 0.83 -43.54 -17.11
CA PRO A 366 0.10 -44.57 -16.38
C PRO A 366 1.14 -45.56 -15.87
N GLU A 367 1.16 -45.77 -14.55
CA GLU A 367 2.05 -46.74 -13.95
C GLU A 367 1.71 -48.09 -14.55
N ILE A 368 2.66 -48.70 -15.26
CA ILE A 368 2.49 -50.05 -15.80
C ILE A 368 2.55 -50.97 -14.59
N VAL A 369 1.39 -51.30 -14.04
CA VAL A 369 1.27 -52.36 -13.03
C VAL A 369 1.45 -53.68 -13.77
N GLU A 370 2.57 -54.37 -13.51
CA GLU A 370 2.77 -55.76 -13.92
C GLU A 370 1.71 -56.61 -13.24
N LEU A 371 0.70 -57.01 -14.00
CA LEU A 371 -0.36 -57.89 -13.50
C LEU A 371 0.23 -59.25 -13.09
N THR A 372 -0.20 -59.75 -11.94
CA THR A 372 0.10 -61.13 -11.51
C THR A 372 -0.47 -62.13 -12.52
N SER A 373 0.04 -63.36 -12.54
CA SER A 373 -0.46 -64.41 -13.45
C SER A 373 -1.95 -64.72 -13.25
N ALA A 374 -2.48 -64.51 -12.04
CA ALA A 374 -3.91 -64.64 -11.74
C ALA A 374 -4.74 -63.51 -12.38
N GLU A 375 -4.26 -62.26 -12.31
CA GLU A 375 -4.92 -61.10 -12.93
C GLU A 375 -4.86 -61.13 -14.46
N LYS A 376 -3.79 -61.70 -15.04
CA LYS A 376 -3.67 -61.96 -16.49
C LYS A 376 -4.73 -62.95 -16.99
N THR A 377 -5.16 -63.89 -16.16
CA THR A 377 -6.14 -64.92 -16.50
C THR A 377 -7.60 -64.42 -16.33
N ALA A 378 -7.83 -63.43 -15.47
CA ALA A 378 -9.16 -62.88 -15.20
C ALA A 378 -9.61 -61.75 -16.16
N ALA A 379 -8.71 -61.19 -16.97
CA ALA A 379 -8.91 -59.92 -17.67
C ALA A 379 -9.57 -60.05 -19.06
N TYR A 380 -10.74 -60.66 -19.14
CA TYR A 380 -11.53 -60.82 -20.38
C TYR A 380 -12.09 -59.49 -20.96
N ASP A 381 -11.90 -58.34 -20.29
CA ASP A 381 -12.47 -57.03 -20.69
C ASP A 381 -11.42 -55.91 -20.90
N ARG A 382 -10.13 -56.26 -21.10
CA ARG A 382 -9.03 -55.27 -21.15
C ARG A 382 -8.97 -54.41 -22.41
N TRP A 383 -9.45 -54.91 -23.54
CA TRP A 383 -9.37 -54.25 -24.84
C TRP A 383 -10.77 -53.87 -25.33
N VAL A 384 -10.94 -52.64 -25.80
CA VAL A 384 -12.18 -52.13 -26.40
C VAL A 384 -11.94 -51.82 -27.85
N GLN A 385 -12.84 -52.28 -28.71
CA GLN A 385 -12.89 -51.86 -30.11
C GLN A 385 -13.58 -50.50 -30.22
N CYS A 386 -12.89 -49.53 -30.80
CA CYS A 386 -13.35 -48.15 -30.94
C CYS A 386 -13.33 -47.74 -32.42
N TRP A 387 -14.25 -46.87 -32.81
CA TRP A 387 -14.25 -46.24 -34.14
C TRP A 387 -13.61 -44.85 -34.05
N ASP A 388 -12.63 -44.56 -34.89
CA ASP A 388 -12.07 -43.21 -35.05
C ASP A 388 -12.78 -42.49 -36.21
N PRO A 389 -13.63 -41.47 -35.95
CA PRO A 389 -14.36 -40.77 -37.00
C PRO A 389 -13.46 -39.88 -37.88
N LYS A 390 -12.21 -39.61 -37.49
CA LYS A 390 -11.29 -38.79 -38.28
C LYS A 390 -10.50 -39.61 -39.29
N THR A 391 -10.12 -40.83 -38.91
CA THR A 391 -9.37 -41.74 -39.78
C THR A 391 -10.26 -42.76 -40.46
N GLU A 392 -11.56 -42.80 -40.13
CA GLU A 392 -12.55 -43.77 -40.61
C GLU A 392 -12.05 -45.22 -40.45
N GLN A 393 -11.41 -45.48 -39.30
CA GLN A 393 -10.80 -46.78 -39.01
C GLN A 393 -11.12 -47.22 -37.60
N VAL A 394 -11.19 -48.54 -37.44
CA VAL A 394 -11.27 -49.18 -36.14
C VAL A 394 -9.89 -49.16 -35.47
N PHE A 395 -9.86 -48.92 -34.16
CA PHE A 395 -8.69 -49.13 -33.32
C PHE A 395 -9.08 -49.84 -32.03
N TYR A 396 -8.10 -50.43 -31.36
CA TYR A 396 -8.28 -51.11 -30.09
C TYR A 396 -7.61 -50.32 -28.97
N PHE A 397 -8.36 -50.06 -27.90
CA PHE A 397 -7.90 -49.33 -26.73
C PHE A 397 -7.82 -50.24 -25.51
N ASN A 398 -6.66 -50.28 -24.87
CA ASN A 398 -6.47 -51.00 -23.63
C ASN A 398 -6.95 -50.14 -22.46
N LYS A 399 -8.05 -50.51 -21.80
CA LYS A 399 -8.63 -49.75 -20.68
C LYS A 399 -7.66 -49.60 -19.50
N PHE A 400 -6.70 -50.52 -19.36
CA PHE A 400 -5.81 -50.60 -18.20
C PHE A 400 -4.44 -49.97 -18.48
N THR A 401 -3.85 -50.22 -19.65
CA THR A 401 -2.53 -49.66 -20.01
C THR A 401 -2.64 -48.34 -20.78
N SER A 402 -3.86 -47.93 -21.16
CA SER A 402 -4.12 -46.81 -22.07
C SER A 402 -3.41 -46.93 -23.43
N GLN A 403 -3.04 -48.15 -23.82
CA GLN A 403 -2.40 -48.43 -25.10
C GLN A 403 -3.44 -48.39 -26.23
N ARG A 404 -3.10 -47.71 -27.33
CA ARG A 404 -3.87 -47.69 -28.58
C ARG A 404 -3.12 -48.49 -29.65
N VAL A 405 -3.80 -49.44 -30.29
CA VAL A 405 -3.28 -50.21 -31.44
C VAL A 405 -4.31 -50.24 -32.57
N THR A 406 -3.86 -50.34 -33.81
CA THR A 406 -4.73 -50.43 -35.00
C THR A 406 -5.02 -51.87 -35.42
N GLU A 407 -4.09 -52.79 -35.14
CA GLU A 407 -4.27 -54.22 -35.35
C GLU A 407 -5.00 -54.87 -34.17
N GLU A 408 -5.78 -55.92 -34.45
CA GLU A 408 -6.50 -56.66 -33.40
C GLU A 408 -5.51 -57.36 -32.47
N PRO A 409 -5.58 -57.12 -31.15
CA PRO A 409 -4.73 -57.81 -30.18
C PRO A 409 -4.96 -59.34 -30.22
N PRO A 410 -3.91 -60.18 -30.19
CA PRO A 410 -4.05 -61.63 -30.20
C PRO A 410 -4.96 -62.16 -29.08
N GLU A 411 -4.94 -61.53 -27.90
CA GLU A 411 -5.79 -61.94 -26.78
C GLU A 411 -7.27 -61.67 -27.06
N LEU A 412 -7.60 -60.60 -27.80
CA LEU A 412 -8.99 -60.31 -28.20
C LEU A 412 -9.47 -61.31 -29.26
N ALA A 413 -8.58 -61.76 -30.15
CA ALA A 413 -8.88 -62.76 -31.15
C ALA A 413 -9.24 -64.11 -30.53
N VAL A 414 -8.51 -64.55 -29.49
CA VAL A 414 -8.82 -65.78 -28.73
C VAL A 414 -10.18 -65.67 -28.04
N VAL A 415 -10.46 -64.55 -27.36
CA VAL A 415 -11.77 -64.33 -26.71
C VAL A 415 -12.90 -64.29 -27.73
N ARG A 416 -12.69 -63.70 -28.90
CA ARG A 416 -13.67 -63.71 -29.99
C ARG A 416 -13.92 -65.11 -30.51
N GLU A 417 -12.89 -65.95 -30.59
CA GLU A 417 -13.02 -67.36 -30.97
C GLU A 417 -13.82 -68.14 -29.92
N GLU A 418 -13.51 -68.01 -28.63
CA GLU A 418 -14.25 -68.63 -27.52
C GLU A 418 -15.73 -68.17 -27.48
N LYS A 419 -15.98 -66.86 -27.59
CA LYS A 419 -17.36 -66.32 -27.68
C LYS A 419 -18.06 -66.76 -28.96
N GLY A 420 -17.32 -66.93 -30.05
CA GLY A 420 -17.80 -67.46 -31.31
C GLY A 420 -18.24 -68.92 -31.19
N LEU A 421 -17.56 -69.73 -30.38
CA LEU A 421 -17.97 -71.11 -30.07
C LEU A 421 -19.28 -71.15 -29.30
N PHE A 422 -19.46 -70.27 -28.30
CA PHE A 422 -20.73 -70.15 -27.59
C PHE A 422 -21.87 -69.73 -28.54
N LEU A 423 -21.60 -68.75 -29.41
CA LEU A 423 -22.58 -68.30 -30.39
C LEU A 423 -22.94 -69.42 -31.38
N LYS A 424 -21.94 -70.19 -31.83
CA LYS A 424 -22.12 -71.37 -32.68
C LYS A 424 -22.96 -72.43 -31.98
N PHE A 425 -22.71 -72.69 -30.70
CA PHE A 425 -23.47 -73.63 -29.90
C PHE A 425 -24.96 -73.22 -29.77
N MET A 426 -25.24 -71.92 -29.58
CA MET A 426 -26.59 -71.41 -29.42
C MET A 426 -27.38 -71.21 -30.71
N THR A 427 -26.70 -70.82 -31.80
CA THR A 427 -27.36 -70.30 -33.03
C THR A 427 -26.96 -71.06 -34.29
N GLY A 428 -25.97 -71.95 -34.21
CA GLY A 428 -25.37 -72.62 -35.36
C GLY A 428 -24.32 -71.78 -36.11
N THR A 429 -24.19 -70.48 -35.82
CA THR A 429 -23.20 -69.58 -36.44
C THR A 429 -22.29 -68.94 -35.40
N ASN A 430 -21.01 -68.72 -35.75
CA ASN A 430 -20.06 -67.98 -34.92
C ASN A 430 -20.01 -66.48 -35.23
N LYS A 431 -20.93 -65.98 -36.08
CA LYS A 431 -21.04 -64.57 -36.48
C LYS A 431 -22.44 -64.02 -36.25
N ILE A 432 -22.50 -62.77 -35.83
CA ILE A 432 -23.74 -62.01 -35.66
C ILE A 432 -24.15 -61.44 -37.05
N PRO A 433 -25.40 -61.65 -37.51
CA PRO A 433 -25.90 -61.01 -38.73
C PRO A 433 -25.92 -59.49 -38.61
N LEU A 434 -25.84 -58.77 -39.74
CA LEU A 434 -25.84 -57.30 -39.75
C LEU A 434 -27.09 -56.69 -39.11
N ASP A 435 -28.25 -57.31 -39.33
CA ASP A 435 -29.53 -56.87 -38.76
C ASP A 435 -29.83 -57.51 -37.39
N GLY A 436 -28.88 -58.25 -36.83
CA GLY A 436 -29.05 -59.04 -35.60
C GLY A 436 -29.72 -60.39 -35.83
N PHE A 437 -29.98 -61.11 -34.73
CA PHE A 437 -30.68 -62.39 -34.76
C PHE A 437 -32.20 -62.21 -34.68
N GLU A 438 -32.93 -62.93 -35.54
CA GLU A 438 -34.38 -63.03 -35.50
C GLU A 438 -34.80 -64.51 -35.44
N PRO A 439 -35.36 -65.00 -34.32
CA PRO A 439 -35.63 -64.29 -33.06
C PRO A 439 -34.35 -63.93 -32.29
N PRO A 440 -34.37 -62.95 -31.36
CA PRO A 440 -33.24 -62.62 -30.50
C PRO A 440 -32.78 -63.81 -29.64
N LEU A 441 -31.53 -63.76 -29.16
CA LEU A 441 -31.00 -64.77 -28.24
C LEU A 441 -31.86 -64.85 -26.97
N ASN A 442 -32.24 -66.05 -26.56
CA ASN A 442 -33.10 -66.28 -25.40
C ASN A 442 -32.52 -67.33 -24.44
N LEU A 443 -32.68 -67.13 -23.14
CA LEU A 443 -32.32 -68.06 -22.07
C LEU A 443 -33.59 -68.54 -21.38
N THR A 444 -33.75 -69.86 -21.28
CA THR A 444 -34.94 -70.47 -20.66
C THR A 444 -34.54 -71.50 -19.62
N LYS A 445 -35.24 -71.49 -18.48
CA LYS A 445 -35.07 -72.48 -17.42
C LYS A 445 -35.69 -73.81 -17.83
N SER A 446 -35.00 -74.91 -17.51
CA SER A 446 -35.41 -76.28 -17.82
C SER A 446 -35.84 -77.03 -16.56
N ASP A 447 -36.74 -78.00 -16.73
CA ASP A 447 -37.11 -78.99 -15.70
C ASP A 447 -36.17 -80.23 -15.71
N LEU A 448 -35.07 -80.17 -16.46
CA LEU A 448 -34.05 -81.22 -16.49
C LEU A 448 -33.31 -81.31 -15.16
N ASP A 449 -32.77 -82.51 -14.88
CA ASP A 449 -31.96 -82.78 -13.70
C ASP A 449 -30.79 -81.76 -13.58
N PRO A 450 -30.49 -81.23 -12.37
CA PRO A 450 -29.38 -80.30 -12.13
C PRO A 450 -28.00 -80.78 -12.58
N GLN A 451 -27.80 -82.07 -12.85
CA GLN A 451 -26.57 -82.64 -13.40
C GLN A 451 -26.56 -82.79 -14.92
N ALA A 452 -27.69 -82.59 -15.59
CA ALA A 452 -27.81 -82.66 -17.04
C ALA A 452 -27.01 -81.56 -17.73
N LEU A 453 -26.63 -81.78 -18.99
CA LEU A 453 -26.03 -80.76 -19.84
C LEU A 453 -27.08 -79.76 -20.34
N PRO A 454 -26.69 -78.50 -20.65
CA PRO A 454 -27.60 -77.55 -21.24
C PRO A 454 -27.98 -77.96 -22.67
N ARG A 455 -29.15 -77.53 -23.13
CA ARG A 455 -29.64 -77.79 -24.50
C ARG A 455 -29.79 -76.49 -25.27
N THR A 456 -29.56 -76.53 -26.57
CA THR A 456 -29.79 -75.39 -27.46
C THR A 456 -30.82 -75.74 -28.53
N HIS A 457 -31.62 -74.74 -28.89
CA HIS A 457 -32.49 -74.78 -30.05
C HIS A 457 -32.00 -73.73 -31.05
N THR A 458 -31.10 -74.14 -31.95
CA THR A 458 -30.40 -73.24 -32.88
C THR A 458 -31.34 -72.46 -33.80
N CYS A 459 -32.44 -73.08 -34.25
CA CYS A 459 -33.47 -72.40 -35.06
C CYS A 459 -34.22 -71.29 -34.31
N PHE A 460 -34.17 -71.29 -32.98
CA PHE A 460 -34.87 -70.33 -32.12
C PHE A 460 -33.90 -69.49 -31.28
N ASN A 461 -32.59 -69.59 -31.55
CA ASN A 461 -31.53 -68.89 -30.83
C ASN A 461 -31.65 -69.01 -29.29
N GLN A 462 -32.10 -70.18 -28.82
CA GLN A 462 -32.50 -70.40 -27.43
C GLN A 462 -31.55 -71.35 -26.72
N LEU A 463 -31.07 -70.96 -25.54
CA LEU A 463 -30.32 -71.81 -24.61
C LEU A 463 -31.20 -72.18 -23.42
N VAL A 464 -31.33 -73.49 -23.20
CA VAL A 464 -32.16 -74.09 -22.17
C VAL A 464 -31.27 -74.66 -21.08
N LEU A 465 -31.36 -74.09 -19.88
CA LEU A 465 -30.48 -74.37 -18.76
C LEU A 465 -31.22 -75.12 -17.63
N PRO A 466 -30.72 -76.29 -17.18
CA PRO A 466 -31.08 -76.88 -15.89
C PRO A 466 -30.84 -75.94 -14.71
N GLU A 467 -31.49 -76.21 -13.58
CA GLU A 467 -31.28 -75.47 -12.33
C GLU A 467 -29.99 -75.94 -11.63
N TYR A 468 -28.85 -75.47 -12.11
CA TYR A 468 -27.55 -75.79 -11.54
C TYR A 468 -27.40 -75.26 -10.10
N THR A 469 -26.78 -76.06 -9.24
CA THR A 469 -26.62 -75.77 -7.80
C THR A 469 -25.60 -74.68 -7.50
N SER A 470 -24.69 -74.38 -8.42
CA SER A 470 -23.74 -73.28 -8.31
C SER A 470 -23.36 -72.72 -9.68
N TYR A 471 -22.79 -71.50 -9.65
CA TYR A 471 -22.27 -70.87 -10.87
C TYR A 471 -21.12 -71.67 -11.48
N GLU A 472 -20.26 -72.26 -10.65
CA GLU A 472 -19.15 -73.11 -11.12
C GLU A 472 -19.69 -74.33 -11.89
N THR A 473 -20.72 -75.00 -11.38
CA THR A 473 -21.36 -76.13 -12.08
C THR A 473 -22.00 -75.68 -13.39
N LEU A 474 -22.65 -74.51 -13.43
CA LEU A 474 -23.19 -73.95 -14.67
C LEU A 474 -22.07 -73.73 -15.70
N VAL A 475 -20.98 -73.07 -15.31
CA VAL A 475 -19.85 -72.78 -16.21
C VAL A 475 -19.21 -74.07 -16.69
N GLU A 476 -18.99 -75.05 -15.81
CA GLU A 476 -18.42 -76.35 -16.17
C GLU A 476 -19.29 -77.07 -17.21
N LYS A 477 -20.60 -77.19 -16.96
CA LYS A 477 -21.54 -77.90 -17.83
C LYS A 477 -21.73 -77.20 -19.17
N VAL A 478 -21.82 -75.86 -19.17
CA VAL A 478 -21.94 -75.04 -20.38
C VAL A 478 -20.67 -75.11 -21.21
N THR A 479 -19.49 -74.94 -20.59
CA THR A 479 -18.20 -75.05 -21.28
C THR A 479 -18.01 -76.44 -21.86
N PHE A 480 -18.32 -77.49 -21.08
CA PHE A 480 -18.27 -78.86 -21.57
C PHE A 480 -19.18 -79.06 -22.78
N ALA A 481 -20.42 -78.56 -22.75
CA ALA A 481 -21.35 -78.67 -23.86
C ALA A 481 -20.87 -77.91 -25.10
N ILE A 482 -20.33 -76.69 -24.97
CA ILE A 482 -19.79 -75.91 -26.09
C ILE A 482 -18.62 -76.64 -26.75
N THR A 483 -17.66 -77.13 -25.96
CA THR A 483 -16.43 -77.76 -26.47
C THR A 483 -16.68 -79.12 -27.09
N ASN A 484 -17.71 -79.84 -26.65
CA ASN A 484 -18.04 -81.20 -27.14
C ASN A 484 -19.28 -81.23 -28.05
N ALA A 485 -19.84 -80.07 -28.40
CA ALA A 485 -20.90 -79.99 -29.39
C ALA A 485 -20.31 -80.09 -30.80
N GLU A 486 -20.37 -81.28 -31.38
CA GLU A 486 -20.22 -81.44 -32.83
C GLU A 486 -21.47 -80.82 -33.48
N GLY A 487 -21.32 -79.60 -34.03
CA GLY A 487 -22.38 -79.00 -34.82
C GLY A 487 -22.72 -79.89 -36.02
N PHE A 488 -23.94 -79.78 -36.54
CA PHE A 488 -24.24 -80.30 -37.88
C PHE A 488 -23.38 -79.53 -38.89
N GLU A 489 -22.26 -80.12 -39.33
CA GLU A 489 -21.59 -79.66 -40.54
C GLU A 489 -22.51 -79.99 -41.72
N LEU A 490 -23.24 -78.99 -42.20
CA LEU A 490 -23.75 -79.02 -43.57
C LEU A 490 -22.54 -78.78 -44.47
N SER A 491 -22.12 -79.84 -45.16
CA SER A 491 -21.16 -79.81 -46.26
C SER A 491 -21.65 -79.00 -47.45
#